data_AF-A0AAW7XPP0-F1
#
_entry.id   AF-A0AAW7XPP0-F1
#
_cell.length_a   1.000
_cell.length_b   1.000
_cell.length_c   1.000
_cell.angle_alpha   90.00
_cell.angle_beta   90.00
_cell.angle_gamma   90.00
#
_symmetry.space_group_name_H-M   'P 1'
#
loop_
_entity.id
_entity.type
_entity.pdbx_description
1 polymer ?
#
loop_
_entity_poly.entity_id
_entity_poly.type
_entity_poly.pdbx_seq_one_letter_code
_entity_poly.pdbx_strand_id
1 'polypeptide(L)'
;MDKRHDATLFADDHLTPLDKTEQFYQNLLSHYANGDDKELRAASKLLLVALEKFQCHGGPAWYALMYEYINIAIHEPEKFELILQQNRSSTH
;
A
#
# COMPACT_ATOMS: atom_id res chain seq x y z
N MET A 1 41.45 0.46 1.23
CA MET A 1 40.44 -0.56 1.55
C MET A 1 39.42 0.13 2.43
N ASP A 2 38.27 0.50 1.88
CA ASP A 2 37.08 0.80 2.69
C ASP A 2 35.84 0.49 1.84
N LYS A 3 35.43 -0.78 1.90
CA LYS A 3 34.20 -1.29 1.30
C LYS A 3 33.08 -1.09 2.33
N ARG A 4 32.44 0.09 2.35
CA ARG A 4 31.22 0.34 3.15
C ARG A 4 30.22 1.26 2.44
N HIS A 5 30.01 1.07 1.14
CA HIS A 5 28.99 1.82 0.38
C HIS A 5 28.02 0.94 -0.42
N ASP A 6 27.92 -0.36 -0.13
CA ASP A 6 27.22 -1.26 -1.05
C ASP A 6 26.40 -2.35 -0.34
N ALA A 7 25.61 -1.95 0.66
CA ALA A 7 24.65 -2.86 1.32
C ALA A 7 23.20 -2.38 1.24
N THR A 8 22.96 -1.14 0.81
CA THR A 8 21.60 -0.56 0.74
C THR A 8 20.98 -0.65 -0.65
N LEU A 9 21.79 -0.91 -1.70
CA LEU A 9 21.31 -0.93 -3.09
C LEU A 9 20.62 -2.24 -3.52
N PHE A 10 20.72 -3.31 -2.72
CA PHE A 10 20.18 -4.64 -3.07
C PHE A 10 18.96 -5.07 -2.22
N ALA A 11 18.48 -4.22 -1.30
CA ALA A 11 17.35 -4.58 -0.43
C ALA A 11 15.97 -4.42 -1.09
N ASP A 12 15.90 -3.83 -2.30
CA ASP A 12 14.66 -3.30 -2.88
C ASP A 12 14.16 -4.07 -4.12
N ASP A 13 14.96 -5.00 -4.65
CA ASP A 13 14.65 -5.75 -5.88
C ASP A 13 13.71 -6.95 -5.66
N HIS A 14 13.50 -7.38 -4.40
CA HIS A 14 12.62 -8.51 -4.07
C HIS A 14 11.24 -8.11 -3.55
N LEU A 15 11.01 -6.81 -3.33
CA LEU A 15 9.77 -6.30 -2.76
C LEU A 15 8.71 -6.14 -3.85
N THR A 16 7.53 -6.70 -3.61
CA THR A 16 6.38 -6.48 -4.49
C THR A 16 5.95 -5.02 -4.44
N PRO A 17 5.21 -4.52 -5.46
CA PRO A 17 4.62 -3.19 -5.40
C PRO A 17 3.75 -2.96 -4.15
N LEU A 18 3.10 -4.02 -3.66
CA LEU A 18 2.34 -3.95 -2.40
C LEU A 18 3.27 -3.78 -1.21
N ASP A 19 4.37 -4.54 -1.12
CA ASP A 19 5.35 -4.38 -0.04
C ASP A 19 5.95 -2.97 -0.01
N LYS A 20 6.23 -2.38 -1.18
CA LYS A 20 6.71 -0.99 -1.27
C LYS A 20 5.67 0.01 -0.76
N THR A 21 4.39 -0.25 -1.03
CA THR A 21 3.28 0.55 -0.51
C THR A 21 3.12 0.40 1.01
N GLU A 22 3.28 -0.82 1.53
CA GLU A 22 3.27 -1.11 2.97
C GLU A 22 4.46 -0.46 3.67
N GLN A 23 5.65 -0.44 3.06
CA GLN A 23 6.79 0.30 3.61
C GLN A 23 6.54 1.80 3.65
N PHE A 24 5.92 2.36 2.61
CA PHE A 24 5.54 3.77 2.63
C PHE A 24 4.50 4.06 3.73
N TYR A 25 3.56 3.16 3.97
CA TYR A 25 2.65 3.25 5.12
C TYR A 25 3.40 3.30 6.45
N GLN A 26 4.39 2.41 6.67
CA GLN A 26 5.22 2.43 7.89
C GLN A 26 5.99 3.76 8.04
N ASN A 27 6.49 4.30 6.93
CA ASN A 27 7.14 5.61 6.93
C ASN A 27 6.17 6.73 7.33
N LEU A 28 4.93 6.73 6.81
CA LEU A 28 3.90 7.68 7.22
C LEU A 28 3.57 7.54 8.72
N LEU A 29 3.44 6.31 9.24
CA LEU A 29 3.22 6.07 10.67
C LEU A 29 4.31 6.69 11.54
N SER A 30 5.58 6.51 11.15
CA SER A 30 6.72 7.09 11.88
C SER A 30 6.67 8.62 11.93
N HIS A 31 6.10 9.26 10.90
CA HIS A 31 5.95 10.71 10.83
C HIS A 31 4.86 11.24 11.78
N TYR A 32 3.82 10.45 12.06
CA TYR A 32 2.70 10.85 12.90
C TYR A 32 2.92 10.70 14.43
N ALA A 33 4.06 10.11 14.87
CA ALA A 33 4.43 9.94 16.28
C ALA A 33 3.28 9.38 17.17
N ASN A 34 3.26 9.69 18.48
CA ASN A 34 2.20 9.29 19.43
C ASN A 34 0.87 10.06 19.25
N GLY A 35 0.56 10.54 18.05
CA GLY A 35 -0.74 11.14 17.80
C GLY A 35 -1.85 10.10 17.87
N ASP A 36 -2.98 10.45 18.46
CA ASP A 36 -4.18 9.62 18.43
C ASP A 36 -4.58 9.33 16.97
N ASP A 37 -5.01 8.10 16.72
CA ASP A 37 -5.45 7.60 15.41
C ASP A 37 -4.41 7.70 14.29
N LYS A 38 -3.11 7.66 14.62
CA LYS A 38 -2.02 7.75 13.63
C LYS A 38 -2.16 6.73 12.49
N GLU A 39 -2.61 5.51 12.78
CA GLU A 39 -2.87 4.47 11.79
C GLU A 39 -3.95 4.89 10.79
N LEU A 40 -5.08 5.39 11.30
CA LEU A 40 -6.17 5.88 10.48
C LEU A 40 -5.75 7.11 9.66
N ARG A 41 -4.94 8.01 10.23
CA ARG A 41 -4.42 9.19 9.52
C ARG A 41 -3.48 8.80 8.38
N ALA A 42 -2.54 7.88 8.63
CA ALA A 42 -1.63 7.37 7.61
C ALA A 42 -2.40 6.64 6.49
N ALA A 43 -3.32 5.73 6.84
CA ALA A 43 -4.16 5.03 5.88
C ALA A 43 -5.01 6.01 5.05
N SER A 44 -5.58 7.04 5.67
CA SER A 44 -6.36 8.07 4.99
C SER A 44 -5.52 8.85 3.96
N LYS A 45 -4.23 9.11 4.24
CA LYS A 45 -3.34 9.75 3.25
C LYS A 45 -3.10 8.87 2.04
N LEU A 46 -2.89 7.58 2.25
CA LEU A 46 -2.76 6.62 1.15
C LEU A 46 -4.04 6.56 0.33
N LEU A 47 -5.20 6.53 0.99
CA LEU A 47 -6.50 6.54 0.32
C LEU A 47 -6.70 7.81 -0.51
N LEU A 48 -6.36 8.99 0.01
CA LEU A 48 -6.50 10.25 -0.74
C LEU A 48 -5.65 10.26 -2.02
N VAL A 49 -4.41 9.76 -1.94
CA VAL A 49 -3.54 9.63 -3.13
C VAL A 49 -4.13 8.61 -4.10
N ALA A 50 -4.58 7.45 -3.61
CA ALA A 50 -5.19 6.42 -4.44
C ALA A 50 -6.45 6.93 -5.16
N LEU A 51 -7.32 7.66 -4.47
CA LEU A 51 -8.53 8.27 -5.04
C LEU A 51 -8.20 9.26 -6.16
N GLU A 52 -7.19 10.11 -5.95
CA GLU A 52 -6.72 11.03 -6.99
C GLU A 52 -6.20 10.27 -8.22
N LYS A 53 -5.49 9.16 -8.03
CA LYS A 53 -5.04 8.31 -9.16
C LYS A 53 -6.18 7.57 -9.87
N PHE A 54 -7.14 7.02 -9.13
CA PHE A 54 -8.33 6.44 -9.74
C PHE A 54 -9.09 7.47 -10.56
N GLN A 55 -9.31 8.67 -10.01
CA GLN A 55 -10.00 9.75 -10.74
C GLN A 55 -9.23 10.17 -12.00
N CYS A 56 -7.91 10.28 -11.92
CA CYS A 56 -7.06 10.67 -13.05
C CYS A 56 -6.99 9.60 -14.16
N HIS A 57 -7.02 8.31 -13.81
CA HIS A 57 -6.72 7.24 -14.76
C HIS A 57 -7.91 6.31 -15.08
N GLY A 58 -8.95 6.26 -14.24
CA GLY A 58 -10.03 5.27 -14.31
C GLY A 58 -11.20 5.64 -15.23
N GLY A 59 -11.15 6.79 -15.90
CA GLY A 59 -12.20 7.23 -16.83
C GLY A 59 -13.57 7.45 -16.15
N PRO A 60 -14.69 7.38 -16.91
CA PRO A 60 -16.02 7.73 -16.40
C PRO A 60 -16.53 6.86 -15.23
N ALA A 61 -16.01 5.64 -15.09
CA ALA A 61 -16.43 4.67 -14.08
C ALA A 61 -15.32 4.32 -13.09
N TRP A 62 -14.40 5.25 -12.83
CA TRP A 62 -13.22 5.03 -11.98
C TRP A 62 -13.54 4.46 -10.58
N TYR A 63 -14.72 4.76 -10.06
CA TYR A 63 -15.18 4.34 -8.74
C TYR A 63 -15.59 2.86 -8.67
N ALA A 64 -15.84 2.19 -9.81
CA ALA A 64 -16.37 0.83 -9.82
C ALA A 64 -15.43 -0.18 -9.13
N LEU A 65 -14.15 -0.15 -9.49
CA LEU A 65 -13.13 -1.02 -8.89
C LEU A 65 -12.91 -0.72 -7.40
N MET A 66 -12.96 0.56 -7.02
CA MET A 66 -12.87 0.97 -5.62
C MET A 66 -14.04 0.38 -4.80
N TYR A 67 -15.27 0.51 -5.29
CA TYR A 67 -16.42 -0.07 -4.60
C TYR A 67 -16.36 -1.58 -4.51
N GLU A 68 -15.84 -2.26 -5.53
CA GLU A 68 -15.64 -3.71 -5.49
C GLU A 68 -14.70 -4.10 -4.34
N TYR A 69 -13.54 -3.45 -4.20
CA TYR A 69 -12.63 -3.73 -3.10
C TYR A 69 -13.22 -3.40 -1.73
N ILE A 70 -13.97 -2.30 -1.60
CA ILE A 70 -14.68 -1.96 -0.35
C ILE A 70 -15.71 -3.02 -0.02
N ASN A 71 -16.49 -3.46 -1.00
CA ASN A 71 -17.52 -4.48 -0.82
C ASN A 71 -16.89 -5.82 -0.37
N ILE A 72 -15.77 -6.23 -0.98
CA ILE A 72 -15.01 -7.42 -0.56
C ILE A 72 -14.51 -7.26 0.87
N ALA A 73 -13.93 -6.11 1.23
CA ALA A 73 -13.42 -5.89 2.59
C ALA A 73 -14.53 -5.96 3.66
N ILE A 74 -15.75 -5.51 3.35
CA ILE A 74 -16.89 -5.52 4.27
C ILE A 74 -17.55 -6.91 4.36
N HIS A 75 -17.72 -7.58 3.21
CA HIS A 75 -18.59 -8.76 3.11
C HIS A 75 -17.85 -10.09 2.94
N GLU A 76 -16.60 -10.07 2.47
CA GLU A 76 -15.79 -11.25 2.16
C GLU A 76 -14.35 -11.11 2.73
N PRO A 77 -14.15 -10.97 4.06
CA PRO A 77 -12.84 -10.67 4.65
C PRO A 77 -11.78 -11.73 4.38
N GLU A 78 -12.18 -13.01 4.27
CA GLU A 78 -11.26 -14.10 3.91
C GLU A 78 -10.72 -13.92 2.48
N LYS A 79 -11.57 -13.51 1.55
CA LYS A 79 -11.17 -13.21 0.17
C LYS A 79 -10.31 -11.96 0.11
N PHE A 80 -10.60 -10.96 0.93
CA PHE A 80 -9.76 -9.77 1.05
C PHE A 80 -8.32 -10.14 1.48
N GLU A 81 -8.19 -10.99 2.50
CA GLU A 81 -6.89 -11.48 2.97
C GLU A 81 -6.15 -12.28 1.87
N LEU A 82 -6.86 -13.15 1.13
CA LEU A 82 -6.28 -13.87 0.00
C LEU A 82 -5.75 -12.93 -1.09
N ILE A 83 -6.48 -11.85 -1.41
CA ILE A 83 -6.03 -10.84 -2.38
C ILE A 83 -4.73 -10.19 -1.90
N LEU A 84 -4.64 -9.82 -0.61
CA LEU A 84 -3.42 -9.24 -0.05
C LEU A 84 -2.24 -10.22 -0.13
N GLN A 85 -2.46 -11.47 0.26
CA GLN A 85 -1.43 -12.51 0.21
C GLN A 85 -0.90 -12.73 -1.20
N GLN A 86 -1.79 -12.82 -2.18
CA GLN A 86 -1.41 -12.98 -3.59
C GLN A 86 -0.53 -11.83 -4.08
N ASN A 87 -0.87 -10.60 -3.71
CA ASN A 87 -0.09 -9.41 -4.09
C ASN A 87 1.28 -9.37 -3.41
N ARG A 88 1.40 -9.85 -2.16
CA ARG A 88 2.70 -9.98 -1.45
C ARG A 88 3.57 -11.11 -2.00
N SER A 89 2.99 -12.17 -2.56
CA SER A 89 3.71 -13.33 -3.07
C SER A 89 4.06 -13.25 -4.57
N SER A 90 3.66 -12.19 -5.27
CA SER A 90 3.79 -12.08 -6.74
C SER A 90 5.22 -11.79 -7.24
N THR A 91 6.25 -11.95 -6.41
CA THR A 91 7.67 -11.86 -6.83
C THR A 91 8.03 -13.07 -7.68
N HIS A 92 8.11 -12.87 -9.01
CA HIS A 92 8.63 -13.84 -9.97
C HIS A 92 10.08 -13.52 -10.35
#